data_AF-A9GHE3-F1
#
_entry.id   AF-A9GHE3-F1
#
_cell.length_a   1.000
_cell.length_b   1.000
_cell.length_c   1.000
_cell.angle_alpha   90.00
_cell.angle_beta   90.00
_cell.angle_gamma   90.00
#
_symmetry.space_group_name_H-M   'P 1'
#
loop_
_entity.id
_entity.type
_entity.pdbx_description
1 polymer ?
#
loop_
_entity_poly.entity_id
_entity_poly.type
_entity_poly.pdbx_seq_one_letter_code
_entity_poly.pdbx_strand_id
1 'polypeptide(L)'
;MTQMNRTLRGTARFLLLPLLAMLAASGCGESSSPGATGDTDNTGGTGPGTGGGAASSTTAGTGGGAASSTTAGTGGDAASSTTAGTGGGATSSTTAGTGSDSSGAGTGGAPNSRPTFHIFMLMGQSNMAGVAAKQASDQNSDQRLKVLGGCNQPAGQWNLANPPLSDCPGESRINLSTSVDPGIWFGKTLLGKLREGDTIGLIGTAESGESINTFISGGSHHQTILNKIAKAKTAENARFAGIIFHQGETDTGQSSWPGKVVQLYNEMKAAWGVDYDVPFILGELPAGGCCSVHNNLVHQAADMLPDGYWISQEGTKVMDQYHFDHASVVLMGTRYGEKMIEALKW
;
A
#
# COMPACT_ATOMS: atom_id res chain seq x y z
N MET A 1 -53.65 -39.93 30.19
CA MET A 1 -52.81 -39.47 31.32
C MET A 1 -51.70 -40.48 31.52
N THR A 2 -50.51 -40.01 31.91
CA THR A 2 -49.30 -40.77 32.31
C THR A 2 -48.24 -40.98 31.22
N GLN A 3 -47.14 -40.23 31.33
CA GLN A 3 -45.73 -40.60 31.08
C GLN A 3 -44.89 -39.37 31.46
N MET A 4 -43.65 -39.42 31.96
CA MET A 4 -42.83 -40.40 32.68
C MET A 4 -41.62 -39.58 33.16
N ASN A 5 -41.21 -39.74 34.41
CA ASN A 5 -39.97 -39.16 34.94
C ASN A 5 -38.74 -39.88 34.36
N ARG A 6 -37.67 -39.14 34.01
CA ARG A 6 -36.28 -39.59 34.27
C ARG A 6 -35.24 -38.47 34.13
N THR A 7 -34.51 -38.30 35.22
CA THR A 7 -33.29 -37.51 35.45
C THR A 7 -32.10 -38.07 34.67
N LEU A 8 -31.15 -37.21 34.25
CA LEU A 8 -29.72 -37.57 34.08
C LEU A 8 -28.81 -36.31 34.15
N ARG A 9 -27.66 -36.51 34.79
CA ARG A 9 -26.59 -35.55 35.16
C ARG A 9 -25.67 -35.21 33.98
N GLY A 10 -24.96 -34.08 34.03
CA GLY A 10 -23.80 -33.85 33.16
C GLY A 10 -23.07 -32.51 33.32
N THR A 11 -22.09 -32.48 34.24
CA THR A 11 -20.77 -31.80 34.17
C THR A 11 -20.66 -30.30 33.82
N ALA A 12 -20.25 -29.51 34.81
CA ALA A 12 -19.70 -28.16 34.66
C ALA A 12 -18.27 -28.19 34.06
N ARG A 13 -18.05 -27.43 32.98
CA ARG A 13 -16.72 -27.11 32.46
C ARG A 13 -16.25 -25.78 33.06
N PHE A 14 -15.15 -25.83 33.80
CA PHE A 14 -14.36 -24.66 34.19
C PHE A 14 -13.75 -24.03 32.93
N LEU A 15 -14.11 -22.78 32.62
CA LEU A 15 -13.34 -21.92 31.72
C LEU A 15 -12.18 -21.33 32.53
N LEU A 16 -10.94 -21.72 32.20
CA LEU A 16 -9.75 -20.95 32.56
C LEU A 16 -9.70 -19.69 31.69
N LEU A 17 -9.80 -18.52 32.32
CA LEU A 17 -9.37 -17.24 31.72
C LEU A 17 -7.83 -17.23 31.66
N PRO A 18 -7.20 -16.87 30.53
CA PRO A 18 -5.81 -16.49 30.53
C PRO A 18 -5.66 -15.05 31.04
N LEU A 19 -4.76 -14.90 32.00
CA LEU A 19 -4.35 -13.69 32.69
C LEU A 19 -3.71 -12.71 31.70
N LEU A 20 -4.23 -11.48 31.66
CA LEU A 20 -3.77 -10.36 30.84
C LEU A 20 -2.45 -9.81 31.41
N ALA A 21 -1.38 -9.79 30.60
CA ALA A 21 -0.13 -9.12 30.95
C ALA A 21 -0.28 -7.59 30.76
N MET A 22 0.17 -6.85 31.77
CA MET A 22 0.17 -5.40 31.88
C MET A 22 1.21 -4.73 30.95
N LEU A 23 0.77 -3.59 30.39
CA LEU A 23 1.46 -2.32 30.14
C LEU A 23 2.93 -2.30 29.67
N ALA A 24 3.11 -1.71 28.49
CA ALA A 24 4.19 -0.75 28.25
C ALA A 24 3.61 0.45 27.47
N ALA A 25 3.21 1.49 28.19
CA ALA A 25 2.90 2.80 27.63
C ALA A 25 4.19 3.63 27.65
N SER A 26 4.81 3.87 26.50
CA SER A 26 5.83 4.90 26.36
C SER A 26 5.12 6.24 26.18
N GLY A 27 5.09 7.02 27.26
CA GLY A 27 4.48 8.34 27.30
C GLY A 27 5.19 9.34 26.38
N CYS A 28 4.41 10.10 25.62
CA CYS A 28 4.84 11.40 25.11
C CYS A 28 4.66 12.40 26.24
N GLY A 29 5.77 12.93 26.75
CA GLY A 29 5.80 13.87 27.86
C GLY A 29 5.16 15.21 27.50
N GLU A 30 4.31 15.70 28.39
CA GLU A 30 3.89 17.10 28.44
C GLU A 30 5.11 17.97 28.74
N SER A 31 5.38 18.97 27.89
CA SER A 31 6.37 20.00 28.17
C SER A 31 5.65 21.25 28.69
N SER A 32 5.70 21.43 30.00
CA SER A 32 5.36 22.67 30.68
C SER A 32 6.50 23.69 30.54
N SER A 33 6.12 24.91 30.13
CA SER A 33 6.96 26.11 30.01
C SER A 33 7.63 26.52 31.35
N PRO A 34 8.80 27.18 31.35
CA PRO A 34 9.24 27.95 32.51
C PRO A 34 9.27 29.46 32.23
N GLY A 35 8.56 30.19 33.08
CA GLY A 35 8.78 31.62 33.34
C GLY A 35 9.98 31.85 34.25
N ALA A 36 10.55 33.05 34.13
CA ALA A 36 11.77 33.56 34.75
C ALA A 36 11.72 33.66 36.29
N THR A 37 12.90 33.61 36.95
CA THR A 37 13.56 34.72 37.70
C THR A 37 14.71 34.19 38.59
N GLY A 38 15.82 34.94 38.66
CA GLY A 38 16.55 35.18 39.92
C GLY A 38 17.97 34.63 40.07
N ASP A 39 18.95 35.55 40.06
CA ASP A 39 20.38 35.41 40.37
C ASP A 39 20.72 34.75 41.72
N THR A 40 21.90 34.11 41.80
CA THR A 40 23.02 34.57 42.66
C THR A 40 24.30 33.74 42.43
N ASP A 41 25.41 34.46 42.33
CA ASP A 41 26.80 33.98 42.28
C ASP A 41 27.17 33.11 43.49
N ASN A 42 27.99 32.06 43.26
CA ASN A 42 29.15 31.82 44.13
C ASN A 42 30.24 30.99 43.43
N THR A 43 31.46 31.33 43.81
CA THR A 43 32.77 31.09 43.21
C THR A 43 33.46 29.79 43.63
N GLY A 44 34.30 29.26 42.74
CA GLY A 44 35.68 28.83 43.07
C GLY A 44 35.93 27.34 43.37
N GLY A 45 36.97 26.78 42.73
CA GLY A 45 37.61 25.55 43.22
C GLY A 45 38.29 24.68 42.17
N THR A 46 39.54 25.02 41.82
CA THR A 46 40.53 24.26 41.03
C THR A 46 41.05 22.99 41.71
N GLY A 47 41.44 21.95 40.95
CA GLY A 47 42.47 20.99 41.39
C GLY A 47 42.38 19.57 40.79
N PRO A 48 43.44 19.03 40.12
CA PRO A 48 43.37 17.81 39.31
C PRO A 48 43.90 16.55 40.01
N GLY A 49 43.54 15.37 39.50
CA GLY A 49 44.03 14.06 39.96
C GLY A 49 44.21 13.06 38.82
N THR A 50 45.47 12.76 38.53
CA THR A 50 46.01 11.76 37.58
C THR A 50 46.16 10.36 38.19
N GLY A 51 46.19 9.33 37.32
CA GLY A 51 46.75 7.98 37.58
C GLY A 51 45.84 6.88 37.05
N GLY A 52 46.10 6.25 35.90
CA GLY A 52 47.06 5.16 35.70
C GLY A 52 46.30 3.83 35.87
N GLY A 53 46.23 2.85 34.97
CA GLY A 53 47.10 2.39 33.89
C GLY A 53 47.19 0.86 34.05
N ALA A 54 46.91 0.07 33.01
CA ALA A 54 47.51 -1.26 32.79
C ALA A 54 46.93 -1.92 31.52
N ALA A 55 47.84 -2.39 30.69
CA ALA A 55 47.64 -3.25 29.54
C ALA A 55 48.08 -4.69 29.88
N SER A 56 47.47 -5.69 29.24
CA SER A 56 48.03 -7.00 28.81
C SER A 56 46.86 -7.82 28.23
N SER A 57 46.81 -8.20 26.96
CA SER A 57 47.63 -9.10 26.12
C SER A 57 47.35 -10.61 26.31
N THR A 58 47.02 -11.25 25.16
CA THR A 58 47.13 -12.69 24.80
C THR A 58 46.17 -13.67 25.49
N THR A 59 45.50 -14.60 24.79
CA THR A 59 46.10 -15.70 24.01
C THR A 59 45.08 -16.33 23.05
N ALA A 60 45.61 -16.85 21.94
CA ALA A 60 44.95 -17.66 20.92
C ALA A 60 44.52 -19.05 21.42
N GLY A 61 43.52 -19.63 20.74
CA GLY A 61 43.12 -21.02 20.86
C GLY A 61 42.61 -21.56 19.52
N THR A 62 43.51 -22.21 18.79
CA THR A 62 43.30 -22.98 17.55
C THR A 62 42.86 -24.42 17.85
N GLY A 63 42.10 -25.02 16.92
CA GLY A 63 41.88 -26.47 16.80
C GLY A 63 40.40 -26.81 16.59
N GLY A 64 39.94 -27.52 15.56
CA GLY A 64 40.63 -28.25 14.50
C GLY A 64 39.81 -29.50 14.12
N GLY A 65 39.58 -29.70 12.80
CA GLY A 65 39.26 -30.97 12.11
C GLY A 65 37.85 -31.57 12.34
N ALA A 66 37.21 -32.28 11.40
CA ALA A 66 37.63 -32.95 10.16
C ALA A 66 36.38 -33.07 9.23
N ALA A 67 36.44 -32.81 7.91
CA ALA A 67 36.91 -33.65 6.80
C ALA A 67 36.17 -35.01 6.62
N SER A 68 35.49 -35.16 5.47
CA SER A 68 35.13 -36.39 4.74
C SER A 68 34.11 -36.00 3.63
N SER A 69 34.49 -35.73 2.38
CA SER A 69 34.95 -36.59 1.27
C SER A 69 33.82 -37.03 0.31
N THR A 70 33.83 -36.41 -0.87
CA THR A 70 33.66 -36.97 -2.24
C THR A 70 32.85 -38.24 -2.48
N THR A 71 31.92 -38.18 -3.44
CA THR A 71 31.95 -39.08 -4.62
C THR A 71 31.30 -38.41 -5.84
N ALA A 72 32.01 -38.48 -6.98
CA ALA A 72 31.51 -38.20 -8.32
C ALA A 72 30.75 -39.43 -8.87
N GLY A 73 29.82 -39.20 -9.80
CA GLY A 73 29.13 -40.25 -10.53
C GLY A 73 28.59 -39.74 -11.87
N THR A 74 29.35 -40.00 -12.93
CA THR A 74 29.08 -39.82 -14.35
C THR A 74 28.22 -40.95 -14.94
N GLY A 75 27.54 -40.65 -16.06
CA GLY A 75 27.07 -41.61 -17.07
C GLY A 75 25.58 -41.93 -16.98
N GLY A 76 24.81 -41.99 -18.07
CA GLY A 76 25.16 -41.96 -19.48
C GLY A 76 23.91 -41.97 -20.36
N ASP A 77 24.16 -41.68 -21.62
CA ASP A 77 23.23 -41.54 -22.75
C ASP A 77 22.44 -42.81 -23.09
N ALA A 78 21.34 -42.65 -23.82
CA ALA A 78 21.14 -43.31 -25.11
C ALA A 78 19.84 -42.89 -25.82
N ALA A 79 20.04 -42.30 -27.00
CA ALA A 79 19.48 -42.73 -28.29
C ALA A 79 17.96 -42.49 -28.55
N SER A 80 17.60 -41.65 -29.53
CA SER A 80 17.55 -41.97 -30.99
C SER A 80 16.09 -42.26 -31.38
N SER A 81 15.49 -41.84 -32.49
CA SER A 81 15.90 -41.10 -33.68
C SER A 81 14.69 -40.96 -34.61
N THR A 82 14.72 -39.97 -35.52
CA THR A 82 14.30 -40.02 -36.94
C THR A 82 12.77 -40.10 -37.22
N THR A 83 12.16 -39.51 -38.25
CA THR A 83 12.64 -38.96 -39.53
C THR A 83 11.65 -37.94 -40.10
N ALA A 84 12.18 -37.13 -41.01
CA ALA A 84 11.61 -36.13 -41.92
C ALA A 84 10.30 -36.45 -42.68
N GLY A 85 9.66 -35.36 -43.11
CA GLY A 85 8.70 -35.31 -44.21
C GLY A 85 8.62 -33.89 -44.78
N THR A 86 9.35 -33.68 -45.89
CA THR A 86 9.49 -32.45 -46.69
C THR A 86 8.27 -32.25 -47.61
N GLY A 87 7.89 -31.01 -47.94
CA GLY A 87 7.20 -30.74 -49.21
C GLY A 87 6.41 -29.43 -49.35
N GLY A 88 7.00 -28.46 -50.07
CA GLY A 88 6.33 -27.49 -50.98
C GLY A 88 5.46 -26.37 -50.36
N GLY A 89 5.53 -25.10 -50.72
CA GLY A 89 6.14 -24.44 -51.88
C GLY A 89 5.11 -23.58 -52.62
N ALA A 90 5.17 -22.26 -52.36
CA ALA A 90 4.63 -21.13 -53.14
C ALA A 90 3.07 -21.03 -53.24
N THR A 91 2.41 -19.89 -53.37
CA THR A 91 2.75 -18.57 -53.91
C THR A 91 1.81 -17.52 -53.30
N SER A 92 2.38 -16.36 -53.00
CA SER A 92 1.69 -15.10 -52.67
C SER A 92 1.00 -14.51 -53.91
N SER A 93 -0.29 -14.18 -53.82
CA SER A 93 -0.97 -13.30 -54.77
C SER A 93 -1.17 -11.92 -54.15
N THR A 94 -0.35 -10.98 -54.59
CA THR A 94 -0.44 -9.56 -54.27
C THR A 94 -1.35 -8.91 -55.32
N THR A 95 -2.56 -8.50 -54.93
CA THR A 95 -3.40 -7.63 -55.77
C THR A 95 -3.27 -6.21 -55.27
N ALA A 96 -2.58 -5.38 -56.06
CA ALA A 96 -2.53 -3.94 -55.90
C ALA A 96 -3.90 -3.34 -56.26
N GLY A 97 -4.47 -2.56 -55.34
CA GLY A 97 -5.64 -1.71 -55.59
C GLY A 97 -5.23 -0.25 -55.37
N THR A 98 -5.27 0.51 -56.46
CA THR A 98 -4.96 1.93 -56.60
C THR A 98 -5.93 2.81 -55.80
N GLY A 99 -5.42 3.95 -55.31
CA GLY A 99 -6.07 4.80 -54.32
C GLY A 99 -7.24 5.66 -54.79
N SER A 100 -7.82 6.37 -53.80
CA SER A 100 -8.48 7.65 -54.00
C SER A 100 -8.28 8.49 -52.73
N ASP A 101 -7.51 9.56 -52.90
CA ASP A 101 -7.46 10.70 -51.99
C ASP A 101 -8.84 11.36 -51.95
N SER A 102 -9.32 11.66 -50.74
CA SER A 102 -10.28 12.74 -50.55
C SER A 102 -9.91 13.50 -49.28
N SER A 103 -9.35 14.68 -49.51
CA SER A 103 -9.14 15.74 -48.55
C SER A 103 -10.49 16.34 -48.14
N GLY A 104 -10.85 16.18 -46.86
CA GLY A 104 -12.00 16.82 -46.23
C GLY A 104 -11.58 17.34 -44.85
N ALA A 105 -11.78 18.63 -44.63
CA ALA A 105 -11.19 19.42 -43.56
C ALA A 105 -11.64 19.02 -42.13
N GLY A 106 -10.64 18.82 -41.27
CA GLY A 106 -10.47 19.42 -39.94
C GLY A 106 -11.69 19.60 -39.02
N THR A 107 -11.93 18.61 -38.16
CA THR A 107 -12.26 18.85 -36.74
C THR A 107 -11.49 17.82 -35.92
N GLY A 108 -10.56 18.30 -35.09
CA GLY A 108 -9.56 17.48 -34.39
C GLY A 108 -10.12 16.63 -33.26
N GLY A 109 -10.65 15.45 -33.59
CA GLY A 109 -10.83 14.34 -32.65
C GLY A 109 -9.71 13.31 -32.86
N ALA A 110 -8.95 12.98 -31.82
CA ALA A 110 -7.98 11.89 -31.88
C ALA A 110 -8.67 10.57 -32.25
N PRO A 111 -8.04 9.69 -33.06
CA PRO A 111 -8.70 8.49 -33.59
C PRO A 111 -8.92 7.44 -32.50
N ASN A 112 -10.15 6.92 -32.40
CA ASN A 112 -10.54 5.52 -32.12
C ASN A 112 -9.58 4.65 -31.27
N SER A 113 -9.07 5.11 -30.13
CA SER A 113 -8.40 4.21 -29.19
C SER A 113 -9.45 3.46 -28.36
N ARG A 114 -9.30 2.13 -28.22
CA ARG A 114 -10.18 1.31 -27.37
C ARG A 114 -10.30 1.93 -25.96
N PRO A 115 -11.49 1.83 -25.32
CA PRO A 115 -11.67 2.26 -23.95
C PRO A 115 -10.60 1.67 -23.03
N THR A 116 -10.01 2.53 -22.20
CA THR A 116 -8.95 2.15 -21.26
C THR A 116 -9.55 1.88 -19.89
N PHE A 117 -9.06 0.83 -19.24
CA PHE A 117 -9.37 0.56 -17.84
C PHE A 117 -8.21 1.03 -16.96
N HIS A 118 -8.35 2.23 -16.40
CA HIS A 118 -7.33 2.89 -15.59
C HIS A 118 -7.32 2.31 -14.18
N ILE A 119 -6.23 1.65 -13.80
CA ILE A 119 -6.09 0.96 -12.53
C ILE A 119 -5.27 1.78 -11.55
N PHE A 120 -5.80 1.97 -10.35
CA PHE A 120 -5.17 2.69 -9.27
C PHE A 120 -5.03 1.80 -8.03
N MET A 121 -3.88 1.88 -7.37
CA MET A 121 -3.66 1.19 -6.11
C MET A 121 -3.85 2.15 -4.94
N LEU A 122 -4.60 1.69 -3.93
CA LEU A 122 -4.88 2.41 -2.70
C LEU A 122 -4.06 1.75 -1.59
N MET A 123 -2.92 2.34 -1.24
CA MET A 123 -1.90 1.72 -0.40
C MET A 123 -1.69 2.51 0.89
N GLY A 124 -1.31 1.82 1.97
CA GLY A 124 -0.94 2.45 3.23
C GLY A 124 -1.60 1.80 4.43
N GLN A 125 -1.91 2.59 5.46
CA GLN A 125 -2.45 2.08 6.72
C GLN A 125 -3.90 2.53 7.01
N SER A 126 -4.29 2.63 8.28
CA SER A 126 -5.67 2.85 8.71
C SER A 126 -6.33 4.10 8.09
N ASN A 127 -5.60 5.21 7.91
CA ASN A 127 -6.15 6.40 7.24
C ASN A 127 -6.39 6.21 5.73
N MET A 128 -5.71 5.26 5.07
CA MET A 128 -6.06 4.82 3.70
C MET A 128 -7.16 3.76 3.70
N ALA A 129 -7.14 2.81 4.64
CA ALA A 129 -8.14 1.76 4.75
C ALA A 129 -9.53 2.30 5.14
N GLY A 130 -9.56 3.44 5.84
CA GLY A 130 -10.75 4.09 6.35
C GLY A 130 -11.11 3.64 7.77
N VAL A 131 -11.41 4.60 8.65
CA VAL A 131 -11.88 4.32 10.03
C VAL A 131 -13.17 5.08 10.34
N ALA A 132 -13.30 6.31 9.82
CA ALA A 132 -14.50 7.11 9.97
C ALA A 132 -15.74 6.38 9.43
N ALA A 133 -16.89 6.55 10.10
CA ALA A 133 -18.14 5.92 9.68
C ALA A 133 -18.61 6.46 8.32
N LYS A 134 -18.99 5.56 7.40
CA LYS A 134 -19.54 5.92 6.10
C LYS A 134 -20.92 6.55 6.20
N GLN A 135 -21.21 7.44 5.26
CA GLN A 135 -22.47 8.13 5.08
C GLN A 135 -23.10 7.75 3.73
N ALA A 136 -24.39 8.08 3.56
CA ALA A 136 -25.09 7.80 2.31
C ALA A 136 -24.46 8.51 1.09
N SER A 137 -23.88 9.69 1.29
CA SER A 137 -23.17 10.46 0.26
C SER A 137 -21.91 9.76 -0.29
N ASP A 138 -21.37 8.80 0.45
CA ASP A 138 -20.15 8.09 0.05
C ASP A 138 -20.45 6.98 -0.95
N GLN A 139 -21.73 6.60 -1.14
CA GLN A 139 -22.09 5.60 -2.13
C GLN A 139 -21.81 6.11 -3.55
N ASN A 140 -21.40 5.19 -4.41
CA ASN A 140 -21.25 5.40 -5.83
C ASN A 140 -22.26 4.56 -6.62
N SER A 141 -22.82 5.19 -7.66
CA SER A 141 -23.77 4.61 -8.59
C SER A 141 -23.24 4.50 -10.03
N ASP A 142 -22.09 5.11 -10.34
CA ASP A 142 -21.48 5.06 -11.67
C ASP A 142 -20.75 3.73 -11.88
N GLN A 143 -21.19 2.96 -12.88
CA GLN A 143 -20.65 1.64 -13.23
C GLN A 143 -19.23 1.69 -13.79
N ARG A 144 -18.73 2.88 -14.13
CA ARG A 144 -17.34 3.07 -14.57
C ARG A 144 -16.35 3.06 -13.42
N LEU A 145 -16.79 3.22 -12.17
CA LEU A 145 -15.93 3.15 -10.99
C LEU A 145 -16.06 1.77 -10.33
N LYS A 146 -14.99 1.00 -10.41
CA LYS A 146 -14.92 -0.40 -9.96
C LYS A 146 -13.88 -0.60 -8.89
N VAL A 147 -14.03 -1.67 -8.11
CA VAL A 147 -13.08 -2.15 -7.11
C VAL A 147 -12.77 -3.63 -7.31
N LEU A 148 -11.51 -4.03 -7.18
CA LEU A 148 -11.10 -5.44 -7.24
C LEU A 148 -11.13 -6.04 -5.84
N GLY A 149 -12.16 -6.84 -5.57
CA GLY A 149 -12.47 -7.25 -4.20
C GLY A 149 -13.14 -6.11 -3.43
N GLY A 150 -12.84 -5.98 -2.14
CA GLY A 150 -13.51 -5.04 -1.24
C GLY A 150 -14.33 -5.74 -0.17
N CYS A 151 -14.68 -5.01 0.87
CA CYS A 151 -15.32 -5.60 2.04
C CYS A 151 -16.72 -6.16 1.70
N ASN A 152 -16.94 -7.44 2.00
CA ASN A 152 -18.13 -8.23 1.65
C ASN A 152 -18.37 -8.38 0.12
N GLN A 153 -17.34 -8.20 -0.70
CA GLN A 153 -17.40 -8.44 -2.14
C GLN A 153 -16.68 -9.76 -2.50
N PRO A 154 -17.09 -10.46 -3.57
CA PRO A 154 -16.36 -11.62 -4.05
C PRO A 154 -14.90 -11.27 -4.37
N ALA A 155 -13.97 -11.99 -3.73
CA ALA A 155 -12.55 -11.80 -3.96
C ALA A 155 -12.18 -12.05 -5.43
N GLY A 156 -11.28 -11.22 -5.99
CA GLY A 156 -10.80 -11.36 -7.36
C GLY A 156 -11.82 -11.00 -8.45
N GLN A 157 -12.93 -10.33 -8.11
CA GLN A 157 -13.88 -9.81 -9.09
C GLN A 157 -13.90 -8.28 -9.07
N TRP A 158 -14.14 -7.69 -10.24
CA TRP A 158 -14.37 -6.25 -10.38
C TRP A 158 -15.84 -5.94 -10.09
N ASN A 159 -16.10 -5.27 -8.98
CA ASN A 159 -17.45 -4.90 -8.51
C ASN A 159 -17.65 -3.38 -8.57
N LEU A 160 -18.91 -2.93 -8.48
CA LEU A 160 -19.20 -1.50 -8.31
C LEU A 160 -18.52 -0.99 -7.03
N ALA A 161 -17.67 0.03 -7.15
CA ALA A 161 -16.94 0.55 -5.99
C ALA A 161 -17.91 1.20 -5.01
N ASN A 162 -17.95 0.71 -3.79
CA ASN A 162 -18.63 1.33 -2.65
C ASN A 162 -17.79 1.06 -1.40
N PRO A 163 -17.70 2.01 -0.46
CA PRO A 163 -16.87 1.84 0.72
C PRO A 163 -17.47 0.73 1.62
N PRO A 164 -16.60 -0.12 2.20
CA PRO A 164 -15.12 -0.01 2.23
C PRO A 164 -14.45 -0.69 1.03
N LEU A 165 -13.42 -0.03 0.48
CA LEU A 165 -12.69 -0.51 -0.71
C LEU A 165 -11.56 -1.51 -0.41
N SER A 166 -10.96 -1.45 0.78
CA SER A 166 -10.09 -2.53 1.27
C SER A 166 -10.92 -3.77 1.62
N ASP A 167 -10.30 -4.95 1.58
CA ASP A 167 -10.96 -6.17 2.02
C ASP A 167 -11.31 -6.04 3.52
N CYS A 168 -12.43 -6.64 3.96
CA CYS A 168 -12.76 -6.61 5.38
C CYS A 168 -11.63 -7.30 6.17
N PRO A 169 -11.33 -6.87 7.40
CA PRO A 169 -10.39 -7.59 8.22
C PRO A 169 -10.93 -9.00 8.50
N GLY A 170 -10.14 -10.00 8.12
CA GLY A 170 -10.19 -11.30 8.75
C GLY A 170 -9.48 -11.19 10.09
N GLU A 171 -10.23 -10.82 11.13
CA GLU A 171 -9.81 -10.75 12.54
C GLU A 171 -8.85 -9.60 12.95
N SER A 172 -9.12 -9.07 14.16
CA SER A 172 -8.29 -8.15 14.95
C SER A 172 -8.35 -6.63 14.63
N ARG A 173 -9.36 -5.98 15.22
CA ARG A 173 -9.34 -4.65 15.90
C ARG A 173 -10.01 -3.42 15.26
N ILE A 174 -10.36 -3.41 13.98
CA ILE A 174 -11.15 -2.31 13.37
C ILE A 174 -12.30 -2.91 12.57
N ASN A 175 -13.53 -2.43 12.78
CA ASN A 175 -14.67 -2.85 11.95
C ASN A 175 -14.70 -2.02 10.66
N LEU A 176 -13.92 -2.43 9.65
CA LEU A 176 -13.94 -1.71 8.38
C LEU A 176 -15.30 -1.74 7.70
N SER A 177 -16.19 -2.72 7.96
CA SER A 177 -17.46 -2.87 7.22
C SER A 177 -18.39 -1.64 7.22
N THR A 178 -18.24 -0.78 8.22
CA THR A 178 -19.01 0.47 8.38
C THR A 178 -18.19 1.73 8.08
N SER A 179 -16.96 1.60 7.58
CA SER A 179 -16.03 2.70 7.38
C SER A 179 -16.08 3.28 5.96
N VAL A 180 -15.57 4.50 5.83
CA VAL A 180 -15.25 5.15 4.55
C VAL A 180 -13.75 5.35 4.43
N ASP A 181 -13.22 5.02 3.27
CA ASP A 181 -11.85 5.27 2.83
C ASP A 181 -11.78 6.52 1.92
N PRO A 182 -10.61 7.20 1.82
CA PRO A 182 -10.45 8.31 0.88
C PRO A 182 -10.52 7.86 -0.59
N GLY A 183 -10.31 6.57 -0.87
CA GLY A 183 -10.31 5.99 -2.22
C GLY A 183 -11.62 6.17 -2.97
N ILE A 184 -12.77 6.13 -2.28
CA ILE A 184 -14.06 6.34 -2.95
C ILE A 184 -14.22 7.78 -3.47
N TRP A 185 -13.79 8.78 -2.69
CA TRP A 185 -13.86 10.18 -3.10
C TRP A 185 -12.80 10.52 -4.14
N PHE A 186 -11.61 9.91 -4.05
CA PHE A 186 -10.61 9.90 -5.12
C PHE A 186 -11.22 9.41 -6.45
N GLY A 187 -11.83 8.23 -6.46
CA GLY A 187 -12.45 7.66 -7.65
C GLY A 187 -13.58 8.52 -8.21
N LYS A 188 -14.45 9.06 -7.34
CA LYS A 188 -15.55 9.96 -7.73
C LYS A 188 -15.04 11.26 -8.35
N THR A 189 -13.94 11.83 -7.84
CA THR A 189 -13.31 13.01 -8.43
C THR A 189 -12.78 12.72 -9.83
N LEU A 190 -12.15 11.55 -10.04
CA LEU A 190 -11.62 11.15 -11.34
C LEU A 190 -12.71 10.92 -12.41
N LEU A 191 -13.88 10.40 -12.03
CA LEU A 191 -14.98 10.12 -12.96
C LEU A 191 -15.39 11.33 -13.81
N GLY A 192 -15.28 12.54 -13.27
CA GLY A 192 -15.62 13.78 -13.96
C GLY A 192 -14.69 14.14 -15.12
N LYS A 193 -13.56 13.45 -15.27
CA LYS A 193 -12.54 13.69 -16.31
C LYS A 193 -12.34 12.53 -17.27
N LEU A 194 -12.99 11.39 -17.03
CA LEU A 194 -12.88 10.25 -17.92
C LEU A 194 -13.44 10.55 -19.30
N ARG A 195 -12.70 10.13 -20.33
CA ARG A 195 -13.23 9.98 -21.67
C ARG A 195 -14.41 9.00 -21.66
N GLU A 196 -15.33 9.20 -22.60
CA GLU A 196 -16.39 8.25 -22.87
C GLU A 196 -15.85 6.81 -23.07
N GLY A 197 -16.50 5.85 -22.41
CA GLY A 197 -16.12 4.44 -22.44
C GLY A 197 -15.03 4.02 -21.44
N ASP A 198 -14.13 4.92 -21.05
CA ASP A 198 -13.06 4.60 -20.10
C ASP A 198 -13.64 4.25 -18.71
N THR A 199 -12.89 3.44 -17.95
CA THR A 199 -13.28 2.98 -16.61
C THR A 199 -12.13 3.14 -15.62
N ILE A 200 -12.46 3.23 -14.33
CA ILE A 200 -11.53 3.31 -13.21
C ILE A 200 -11.64 2.03 -12.38
N GLY A 201 -10.52 1.40 -12.10
CA GLY A 201 -10.41 0.25 -11.22
C GLY A 201 -9.58 0.58 -9.99
N LEU A 202 -10.15 0.43 -8.80
CA LEU A 202 -9.48 0.64 -7.54
C LEU A 202 -9.04 -0.69 -6.93
N ILE A 203 -7.81 -0.75 -6.43
CA ILE A 203 -7.27 -1.91 -5.72
C ILE A 203 -6.91 -1.49 -4.31
N GLY A 204 -7.76 -1.84 -3.34
CA GLY A 204 -7.47 -1.63 -1.91
C GLY A 204 -6.45 -2.63 -1.40
N THR A 205 -5.30 -2.14 -0.91
CA THR A 205 -4.24 -2.94 -0.28
C THR A 205 -3.72 -2.30 1.01
N ALA A 206 -4.52 -1.43 1.63
CA ALA A 206 -4.17 -0.79 2.89
C ALA A 206 -4.43 -1.72 4.07
N GLU A 207 -3.53 -1.74 5.05
CA GLU A 207 -3.59 -2.60 6.23
C GLU A 207 -3.33 -1.79 7.51
N SER A 208 -4.22 -1.92 8.49
CA SER A 208 -4.24 -1.01 9.64
C SER A 208 -3.14 -1.29 10.65
N GLY A 209 -2.47 -0.24 11.13
CA GLY A 209 -1.41 -0.35 12.16
C GLY A 209 -0.08 -0.89 11.64
N GLU A 210 0.06 -1.07 10.34
CA GLU A 210 1.24 -1.69 9.74
C GLU A 210 2.39 -0.70 9.46
N SER A 211 3.62 -1.21 9.60
CA SER A 211 4.83 -0.53 9.16
C SER A 211 4.99 -0.66 7.63
N ILE A 212 5.72 0.25 7.00
CA ILE A 212 6.06 0.15 5.58
C ILE A 212 6.75 -1.19 5.22
N ASN A 213 7.46 -1.80 6.16
CA ASN A 213 8.11 -3.11 5.97
C ASN A 213 7.10 -4.23 5.65
N THR A 214 5.83 -4.07 6.04
CA THR A 214 4.77 -5.05 5.77
C THR A 214 4.42 -5.14 4.29
N PHE A 215 4.60 -4.04 3.54
CA PHE A 215 4.16 -3.90 2.15
C PHE A 215 5.23 -4.18 1.10
N ILE A 216 6.51 -4.21 1.49
CA ILE A 216 7.66 -4.45 0.61
C ILE A 216 8.17 -5.90 0.69
N SER A 217 9.07 -6.29 -0.21
CA SER A 217 9.71 -7.62 -0.20
C SER A 217 10.16 -8.07 1.20
N GLY A 218 9.69 -9.24 1.62
CA GLY A 218 9.93 -9.81 2.96
C GLY A 218 8.82 -9.51 3.98
N GLY A 219 7.94 -8.55 3.69
CA GLY A 219 6.76 -8.23 4.49
C GLY A 219 5.62 -9.24 4.35
N SER A 220 4.77 -9.33 5.37
CA SER A 220 3.64 -10.28 5.43
C SER A 220 2.53 -9.98 4.42
N HIS A 221 2.36 -8.73 3.99
CA HIS A 221 1.28 -8.31 3.09
C HIS A 221 1.74 -8.16 1.63
N HIS A 222 3.05 -8.15 1.37
CA HIS A 222 3.62 -7.98 0.03
C HIS A 222 3.08 -9.00 -0.98
N GLN A 223 3.01 -10.29 -0.61
CA GLN A 223 2.49 -11.31 -1.54
C GLN A 223 1.00 -11.12 -1.86
N THR A 224 0.20 -10.62 -0.91
CA THR A 224 -1.22 -10.28 -1.14
C THR A 224 -1.35 -9.18 -2.19
N ILE A 225 -0.48 -8.15 -2.13
CA ILE A 225 -0.43 -7.09 -3.13
C ILE A 225 -0.09 -7.66 -4.51
N LEU A 226 0.95 -8.50 -4.61
CA LEU A 226 1.35 -9.11 -5.88
C LEU A 226 0.22 -9.97 -6.48
N ASN A 227 -0.53 -10.70 -5.66
CA ASN A 227 -1.67 -11.48 -6.11
C ASN A 227 -2.79 -10.60 -6.68
N LYS A 228 -3.07 -9.45 -6.04
CA LYS A 228 -4.05 -8.48 -6.54
C LYS A 228 -3.61 -7.85 -7.86
N ILE A 229 -2.33 -7.50 -8.00
CA ILE A 229 -1.76 -6.99 -9.27
C ILE A 229 -1.89 -8.04 -10.37
N ALA A 230 -1.48 -9.28 -10.10
CA ALA A 230 -1.58 -10.38 -11.05
C ALA A 230 -3.02 -10.58 -11.54
N LYS A 231 -4.00 -10.47 -10.63
CA LYS A 231 -5.42 -10.55 -10.98
C LYS A 231 -5.91 -9.33 -11.78
N ALA A 232 -5.50 -8.12 -11.41
CA ALA A 232 -5.90 -6.90 -12.11
C ALA A 232 -5.41 -6.89 -13.57
N LYS A 233 -4.19 -7.40 -13.82
CA LYS A 233 -3.60 -7.54 -15.15
C LYS A 233 -4.38 -8.44 -16.10
N THR A 234 -5.29 -9.29 -15.59
CA THR A 234 -6.14 -10.13 -16.47
C THR A 234 -7.31 -9.37 -17.07
N ALA A 235 -7.56 -8.12 -16.67
CA ALA A 235 -8.64 -7.31 -17.23
C ALA A 235 -8.25 -6.74 -18.60
N GLU A 236 -9.21 -6.66 -19.51
CA GLU A 236 -8.98 -6.12 -20.85
C GLU A 236 -8.63 -4.63 -20.78
N ASN A 237 -7.62 -4.22 -21.56
CA ASN A 237 -7.13 -2.84 -21.65
C ASN A 237 -6.80 -2.20 -20.28
N ALA A 238 -6.36 -3.02 -19.31
CA ALA A 238 -5.90 -2.56 -18.01
C ALA A 238 -4.59 -1.77 -18.15
N ARG A 239 -4.59 -0.52 -17.66
CA ARG A 239 -3.41 0.35 -17.58
C ARG A 239 -3.15 0.68 -16.12
N PHE A 240 -1.93 0.46 -15.64
CA PHE A 240 -1.54 0.95 -14.32
C PHE A 240 -1.39 2.47 -14.36
N ALA A 241 -2.32 3.18 -13.73
CA ALA A 241 -2.49 4.61 -13.90
C ALA A 241 -1.93 5.43 -12.73
N GLY A 242 -1.85 4.86 -11.53
CA GLY A 242 -1.33 5.62 -10.38
C GLY A 242 -1.41 4.87 -9.05
N ILE A 243 -0.75 5.44 -8.05
CA ILE A 243 -0.82 5.01 -6.65
C ILE A 243 -1.23 6.22 -5.80
N ILE A 244 -2.17 6.01 -4.87
CA ILE A 244 -2.33 6.90 -3.73
C ILE A 244 -1.87 6.17 -2.47
N PHE A 245 -1.12 6.89 -1.63
CA PHE A 245 -0.44 6.31 -0.48
C PHE A 245 -0.64 7.18 0.76
N HIS A 246 -1.06 6.55 1.86
CA HIS A 246 -1.19 7.21 3.16
C HIS A 246 -0.70 6.30 4.27
N GLN A 247 0.54 6.51 4.68
CA GLN A 247 1.21 5.73 5.71
C GLN A 247 2.34 6.55 6.31
N GLY A 248 2.70 6.21 7.55
CA GLY A 248 3.86 6.78 8.21
C GLY A 248 3.70 6.85 9.72
N GLU A 249 2.47 6.73 10.25
CA GLU A 249 2.21 6.84 11.69
C GLU A 249 2.98 5.75 12.48
N THR A 250 2.98 4.51 11.99
CA THR A 250 3.76 3.41 12.60
C THR A 250 5.27 3.60 12.46
N ASP A 251 5.72 4.34 11.44
CA ASP A 251 7.13 4.60 11.16
C ASP A 251 7.55 6.04 11.49
N THR A 252 6.81 6.70 12.39
CA THR A 252 7.01 8.13 12.72
C THR A 252 8.46 8.42 13.07
N GLY A 253 9.07 9.41 12.41
CA GLY A 253 10.46 9.82 12.63
C GLY A 253 11.55 8.88 12.08
N GLN A 254 11.22 7.75 11.46
CA GLN A 254 12.22 6.84 10.92
C GLN A 254 12.81 7.36 9.60
N SER A 255 14.05 7.88 9.63
CA SER A 255 14.72 8.46 8.45
C SER A 255 14.96 7.49 7.27
N SER A 256 14.88 6.18 7.50
CA SER A 256 14.97 5.17 6.42
C SER A 256 13.68 5.03 5.60
N TRP A 257 12.56 5.57 6.10
CA TRP A 257 11.24 5.38 5.53
C TRP A 257 11.10 5.86 4.07
N PRO A 258 11.62 7.05 3.66
CA PRO A 258 11.54 7.50 2.28
C PRO A 258 12.17 6.51 1.28
N GLY A 259 13.31 5.91 1.62
CA GLY A 259 13.95 4.89 0.79
C GLY A 259 13.10 3.62 0.61
N LYS A 260 12.31 3.26 1.63
CA LYS A 260 11.37 2.13 1.57
C LYS A 260 10.13 2.44 0.73
N VAL A 261 9.69 3.71 0.69
CA VAL A 261 8.65 4.14 -0.26
C VAL A 261 9.15 3.99 -1.70
N VAL A 262 10.38 4.40 -1.98
CA VAL A 262 11.00 4.20 -3.31
C VAL A 262 11.11 2.71 -3.66
N GLN A 263 11.48 1.86 -2.69
CA GLN A 263 11.48 0.42 -2.89
C GLN A 263 10.08 -0.09 -3.25
N LEU A 264 9.05 0.29 -2.48
CA LEU A 264 7.67 -0.10 -2.74
C LEU A 264 7.23 0.30 -4.16
N TYR A 265 7.48 1.55 -4.56
CA TYR A 265 7.18 2.04 -5.91
C TYR A 265 7.81 1.16 -7.00
N ASN A 266 9.11 0.87 -6.87
CA ASN A 266 9.83 0.06 -7.84
C ASN A 266 9.31 -1.38 -7.90
N GLU A 267 8.99 -1.99 -6.76
CA GLU A 267 8.38 -3.32 -6.68
C GLU A 267 7.01 -3.35 -7.35
N MET A 268 6.18 -2.31 -7.15
CA MET A 268 4.86 -2.22 -7.79
C MET A 268 4.99 -2.06 -9.31
N LYS A 269 5.87 -1.19 -9.81
CA LYS A 269 6.15 -1.06 -11.25
C LYS A 269 6.64 -2.38 -11.84
N ALA A 270 7.55 -3.07 -11.15
CA ALA A 270 8.07 -4.36 -11.60
C ALA A 270 6.96 -5.43 -11.66
N ALA A 271 6.08 -5.50 -10.65
CA ALA A 271 4.94 -6.43 -10.63
C ALA A 271 3.93 -6.15 -11.76
N TRP A 272 3.67 -4.86 -12.02
CA TRP A 272 2.86 -4.44 -13.17
C TRP A 272 3.57 -4.71 -14.50
N GLY A 273 4.90 -4.73 -14.53
CA GLY A 273 5.71 -4.93 -15.74
C GLY A 273 5.71 -3.69 -16.62
N VAL A 274 5.76 -2.51 -16.01
CA VAL A 274 5.73 -1.21 -16.70
C VAL A 274 7.06 -0.49 -16.55
N ASP A 275 7.48 0.18 -17.63
CA ASP A 275 8.72 0.96 -17.69
C ASP A 275 8.48 2.46 -17.48
N TYR A 276 7.32 2.98 -17.90
CA TYR A 276 6.91 4.37 -17.69
C TYR A 276 6.76 4.74 -16.22
N ASP A 277 6.97 6.02 -15.90
CA ASP A 277 6.73 6.54 -14.56
C ASP A 277 5.24 6.62 -14.25
N VAL A 278 4.90 6.19 -13.04
CA VAL A 278 3.53 6.07 -12.55
C VAL A 278 3.34 7.12 -11.47
N PRO A 279 2.35 8.03 -11.60
CA PRO A 279 2.07 9.00 -10.56
C PRO A 279 1.89 8.34 -9.19
N PHE A 280 2.65 8.79 -8.20
CA PHE A 280 2.59 8.31 -6.83
C PHE A 280 2.31 9.48 -5.90
N ILE A 281 1.10 9.52 -5.33
CA ILE A 281 0.68 10.63 -4.49
C ILE A 281 0.68 10.19 -3.03
N LEU A 282 1.47 10.87 -2.21
CA LEU A 282 1.51 10.71 -0.77
C LEU A 282 0.59 11.72 -0.08
N GLY A 283 -0.03 11.33 1.04
CA GLY A 283 -0.78 12.27 1.87
C GLY A 283 -0.03 12.61 3.13
N GLU A 284 -0.04 13.89 3.51
CA GLU A 284 0.39 14.29 4.84
C GLU A 284 -0.46 13.62 5.93
N LEU A 285 0.20 13.16 6.98
CA LEU A 285 -0.44 12.62 8.18
C LEU A 285 -1.17 13.74 8.94
N PRO A 286 -2.31 13.46 9.60
CA PRO A 286 -3.21 14.46 10.14
C PRO A 286 -2.56 15.53 11.04
N ALA A 287 -2.88 16.82 10.83
CA ALA A 287 -2.51 17.85 11.81
C ALA A 287 -3.23 17.62 13.14
N GLY A 288 -2.51 17.87 14.24
CA GLY A 288 -2.99 17.61 15.59
C GLY A 288 -3.02 16.11 15.97
N GLY A 289 -2.73 15.20 15.02
CA GLY A 289 -2.45 13.81 15.33
C GLY A 289 -1.04 13.61 15.88
N CYS A 290 -0.79 12.45 16.49
CA CYS A 290 0.49 12.06 17.13
C CYS A 290 1.73 12.23 16.25
N CYS A 291 1.52 12.19 14.94
CA CYS A 291 2.53 11.72 14.00
C CYS A 291 2.78 12.72 12.87
N SER A 292 2.20 13.92 12.95
CA SER A 292 2.36 15.02 11.96
C SER A 292 3.81 15.44 11.72
N VAL A 293 4.71 15.22 12.68
CA VAL A 293 6.16 15.44 12.52
C VAL A 293 6.78 14.61 11.39
N HIS A 294 6.13 13.49 11.00
CA HIS A 294 6.58 12.64 9.90
C HIS A 294 6.36 13.28 8.52
N ASN A 295 5.59 14.37 8.40
CA ASN A 295 5.28 14.99 7.10
C ASN A 295 6.51 15.49 6.35
N ASN A 296 7.60 15.84 7.04
CA ASN A 296 8.88 16.13 6.38
C ASN A 296 9.42 14.91 5.60
N LEU A 297 9.23 13.69 6.12
CA LEU A 297 9.62 12.45 5.44
C LEU A 297 8.64 12.08 4.32
N VAL A 298 7.37 12.43 4.45
CA VAL A 298 6.37 12.33 3.36
C VAL A 298 6.82 13.15 2.15
N HIS A 299 7.20 14.42 2.37
CA HIS A 299 7.69 15.30 1.31
C HIS A 299 8.98 14.76 0.70
N GLN A 300 9.94 14.37 1.55
CA GLN A 300 11.21 13.78 1.09
C GLN A 300 10.99 12.53 0.22
N ALA A 301 10.06 11.65 0.61
CA ALA A 301 9.74 10.45 -0.17
C ALA A 301 9.12 10.81 -1.54
N ALA A 302 8.23 11.80 -1.58
CA ALA A 302 7.67 12.30 -2.83
C ALA A 302 8.78 12.80 -3.78
N ASP A 303 9.70 13.62 -3.26
CA ASP A 303 10.80 14.21 -4.04
C ASP A 303 11.81 13.17 -4.55
N MET A 304 11.86 11.98 -3.94
CA MET A 304 12.72 10.87 -4.36
C MET A 304 12.11 10.01 -5.47
N LEU A 305 10.84 10.17 -5.80
CA LEU A 305 10.14 9.43 -6.84
C LEU A 305 10.14 10.22 -8.16
N PRO A 306 10.28 9.54 -9.32
CA PRO A 306 10.36 10.24 -10.62
C PRO A 306 9.06 10.95 -11.03
N ASP A 307 7.90 10.49 -10.53
CA ASP A 307 6.58 11.11 -10.73
C ASP A 307 5.83 11.15 -9.38
N GLY A 308 6.57 11.59 -8.35
CA GLY A 308 6.09 11.68 -6.97
C GLY A 308 5.45 13.02 -6.65
N TYR A 309 4.36 12.98 -5.89
CA TYR A 309 3.67 14.16 -5.37
C TYR A 309 3.26 13.93 -3.93
N TRP A 310 3.00 15.02 -3.21
CA TRP A 310 2.32 14.96 -1.93
C TRP A 310 1.13 15.93 -1.89
N ILE A 311 0.14 15.63 -1.06
CA ILE A 311 -1.02 16.49 -0.81
C ILE A 311 -1.06 16.92 0.65
N SER A 312 -1.44 18.18 0.88
CA SER A 312 -1.50 18.71 2.23
C SER A 312 -2.72 18.20 3.00
N GLN A 313 -2.54 18.04 4.31
CA GLN A 313 -3.63 17.78 5.26
C GLN A 313 -4.32 19.08 5.74
N GLU A 314 -3.89 20.27 5.32
CA GLU A 314 -4.43 21.53 5.83
C GLU A 314 -5.98 21.57 5.84
N GLY A 315 -6.58 22.01 6.95
CA GLY A 315 -8.03 22.06 7.12
C GLY A 315 -8.70 20.72 7.47
N THR A 316 -7.91 19.65 7.61
CA THR A 316 -8.40 18.39 8.19
C THR A 316 -8.54 18.46 9.71
N LYS A 317 -9.24 17.48 10.25
CA LYS A 317 -9.50 17.23 11.66
C LYS A 317 -9.37 15.74 11.93
N VAL A 318 -9.09 15.43 13.19
CA VAL A 318 -8.99 14.07 13.68
C VAL A 318 -10.19 13.71 14.55
N MET A 319 -10.66 12.47 14.46
CA MET A 319 -11.72 11.92 15.32
C MET A 319 -11.17 11.25 16.59
N ASP A 320 -9.89 10.88 16.58
CA ASP A 320 -9.11 10.44 17.71
C ASP A 320 -7.67 10.98 17.58
N GLN A 321 -6.68 10.44 18.29
CA GLN A 321 -5.29 10.93 18.19
C GLN A 321 -4.53 10.51 16.90
N TYR A 322 -5.16 9.71 16.03
CA TYR A 322 -4.55 9.07 14.86
C TYR A 322 -5.32 9.29 13.56
N HIS A 323 -6.65 9.25 13.60
CA HIS A 323 -7.48 9.06 12.41
C HIS A 323 -8.24 10.32 12.03
N PHE A 324 -8.33 10.57 10.72
CA PHE A 324 -9.19 11.61 10.17
C PHE A 324 -10.66 11.40 10.54
N ASP A 325 -11.38 12.50 10.79
CA ASP A 325 -12.84 12.46 10.80
C ASP A 325 -13.40 12.27 9.38
N HIS A 326 -14.71 12.02 9.27
CA HIS A 326 -15.35 11.78 7.97
C HIS A 326 -15.11 12.92 6.96
N ALA A 327 -15.32 14.17 7.37
CA ALA A 327 -15.14 15.33 6.49
C ALA A 327 -13.70 15.43 5.96
N SER A 328 -12.73 15.05 6.79
CA SER A 328 -11.32 15.04 6.43
C SER A 328 -10.97 13.88 5.51
N VAL A 329 -11.57 12.70 5.67
CA VAL A 329 -11.45 11.59 4.72
C VAL A 329 -11.97 12.01 3.34
N VAL A 330 -13.12 12.69 3.28
CA VAL A 330 -13.67 13.24 2.03
C VAL A 330 -12.69 14.23 1.41
N LEU A 331 -12.22 15.22 2.19
CA LEU A 331 -11.28 16.24 1.73
C LEU A 331 -9.98 15.64 1.17
N MET A 332 -9.38 14.70 1.89
CA MET A 332 -8.16 14.02 1.45
C MET A 332 -8.40 13.22 0.18
N GLY A 333 -9.49 12.45 0.10
CA GLY A 333 -9.87 11.71 -1.11
C GLY A 333 -10.03 12.62 -2.33
N THR A 334 -10.71 13.76 -2.16
CA THR A 334 -10.85 14.76 -3.24
C THR A 334 -9.50 15.32 -3.67
N ARG A 335 -8.63 15.70 -2.73
CA ARG A 335 -7.28 16.22 -3.02
C ARG A 335 -6.39 15.20 -3.75
N TYR A 336 -6.45 13.93 -3.36
CA TYR A 336 -5.77 12.86 -4.09
C TYR A 336 -6.26 12.81 -5.54
N GLY A 337 -7.58 12.93 -5.75
CA GLY A 337 -8.18 12.89 -7.09
C GLY A 337 -7.75 14.07 -7.94
N GLU A 338 -7.80 15.28 -7.39
CA GLU A 338 -7.39 16.51 -8.08
C GLU A 338 -5.90 16.47 -8.46
N LYS A 339 -5.03 16.06 -7.54
CA LYS A 339 -3.59 15.93 -7.82
C LYS A 339 -3.30 14.83 -8.84
N MET A 340 -4.06 13.73 -8.83
CA MET A 340 -3.91 12.67 -9.83
C MET A 340 -4.38 13.10 -11.22
N ILE A 341 -5.45 13.89 -11.31
CA ILE A 341 -5.90 14.52 -12.57
C ILE A 341 -4.78 15.40 -13.13
N GLU A 342 -4.15 16.22 -12.30
CA GLU A 342 -3.02 17.06 -12.70
C GLU A 342 -1.84 16.23 -13.23
N ALA A 343 -1.42 15.22 -12.46
CA ALA A 343 -0.30 14.35 -12.82
C ALA A 343 -0.56 13.58 -14.13
N LEU A 344 -1.79 13.09 -14.32
CA LEU A 344 -2.21 12.38 -15.54
C LEU A 344 -2.55 13.30 -16.71
N LYS A 345 -2.65 14.62 -16.48
CA LYS A 345 -3.04 15.64 -17.46
C LYS A 345 -4.43 15.37 -18.05
N TRP A 346 -5.39 15.07 -17.17
CA TRP A 346 -6.81 14.83 -17.49
C TRP A 346 -7.67 16.10 -17.42
#